data_AF-A0A822F400-F1
#
_entry.id   AF-A0A822F400-F1
#
_cell.length_a   1.000
_cell.length_b   1.000
_cell.length_c   1.000
_cell.angle_alpha   90.00
_cell.angle_beta   90.00
_cell.angle_gamma   90.00
#
_symmetry.space_group_name_H-M   'P 1'
#
loop_
_entity.id
_entity.type
_entity.pdbx_description
1 polymer ?
#
loop_
_entity_poly.entity_id
_entity_poly.type
_entity_poly.pdbx_seq_one_letter_code
_entity_poly.pdbx_strand_id
1 'polypeptide(L)'
;SRNQERFHTLKKRVLTRWNTILIMLRSYINNISGIEIILHRLKHFDLILSAAENQMVYDLVEFLGLLESTTTILSASKSYTTMNLYLLLRMISSKN
;
A
#
# COMPACT_ATOMS: atom_id res chain seq x y z
N SER A 1 2.45 -42.27 11.22
CA SER A 1 3.04 -41.13 11.94
C SER A 1 2.37 -39.83 11.52
N ARG A 2 1.68 -39.20 12.46
CA ARG A 2 0.65 -38.14 12.31
C ARG A 2 1.17 -36.69 12.22
N ASN A 3 2.36 -36.42 11.69
CA ASN A 3 3.00 -35.09 11.84
C ASN A 3 3.36 -34.35 10.53
N GLN A 4 2.74 -34.68 9.39
CA GLN A 4 3.06 -34.03 8.10
C GLN A 4 2.20 -32.80 7.74
N GLU A 5 1.31 -32.31 8.64
CA GLU A 5 0.34 -31.24 8.30
C GLU A 5 0.61 -29.87 8.94
N ARG A 6 1.77 -29.61 9.55
CA ARG A 6 1.88 -28.46 10.49
C ARG A 6 2.84 -27.32 10.16
N PHE A 7 3.23 -27.09 8.91
CA PHE A 7 3.87 -25.80 8.57
C PHE A 7 3.53 -25.30 7.16
N HIS A 8 2.25 -25.12 6.86
CA HIS A 8 1.85 -24.08 5.89
C HIS A 8 2.04 -22.71 6.56
N THR A 9 3.28 -22.27 6.68
CA THR A 9 3.64 -20.94 7.18
C THR A 9 2.98 -19.89 6.30
N LEU A 10 1.98 -19.19 6.85
CA LEU A 10 1.52 -17.81 6.57
C LEU A 10 1.68 -17.24 5.13
N LYS A 11 1.68 -18.08 4.10
CA LYS A 11 1.91 -17.71 2.69
C LYS A 11 0.61 -17.55 1.92
N LYS A 12 -0.53 -17.41 2.61
CA LYS A 12 -1.66 -16.76 1.97
C LYS A 12 -1.19 -15.34 1.70
N ARG A 13 -1.32 -14.88 0.45
CA ARG A 13 -1.36 -13.46 0.10
C ARG A 13 -2.51 -12.83 0.90
N VAL A 14 -2.31 -12.64 2.20
CA VAL A 14 -3.21 -11.84 3.00
C VAL A 14 -2.91 -10.45 2.47
N LEU A 15 -3.84 -9.91 1.68
CA LEU A 15 -4.00 -8.47 1.56
C LEU A 15 -4.08 -7.97 3.00
N THR A 16 -2.94 -7.57 3.55
CA THR A 16 -2.89 -6.88 4.82
C THR A 16 -3.86 -5.71 4.71
N ARG A 17 -4.58 -5.41 5.78
CA ARG A 17 -5.65 -4.39 5.77
C ARG A 17 -5.21 -3.06 5.14
N TRP A 18 -3.92 -2.71 5.26
CA TRP A 18 -3.31 -1.55 4.64
C TRP A 18 -3.15 -1.64 3.10
N ASN A 19 -2.99 -2.83 2.52
CA ASN A 19 -2.93 -3.03 1.05
C ASN A 19 -4.26 -2.68 0.38
N THR A 20 -5.39 -3.09 0.96
CA THR A 20 -6.72 -2.72 0.42
C THR A 20 -6.94 -1.21 0.45
N ILE A 21 -6.49 -0.56 1.53
CA ILE A 21 -6.55 0.91 1.65
C ILE A 21 -5.65 1.57 0.60
N LEU A 22 -4.40 1.10 0.44
CA LEU A 22 -3.48 1.64 -0.57
C LEU A 22 -4.05 1.53 -2.00
N ILE A 23 -4.66 0.40 -2.35
CA ILE A 23 -5.31 0.21 -3.66
C ILE A 23 -6.45 1.21 -3.84
N MET A 24 -7.29 1.38 -2.81
CA MET A 24 -8.40 2.34 -2.84
C MET A 24 -7.89 3.77 -3.03
N LEU A 25 -6.89 4.20 -2.25
CA LEU A 25 -6.34 5.55 -2.33
C LEU A 25 -5.64 5.82 -3.68
N ARG A 26 -4.91 4.84 -4.22
CA ARG A 26 -4.35 4.93 -5.58
C ARG A 26 -5.43 5.07 -6.64
N SER A 27 -6.52 4.28 -6.52
CA SER A 27 -7.67 4.38 -7.43
C SER A 27 -8.33 5.75 -7.34
N TYR A 28 -8.51 6.27 -6.12
CA TYR A 28 -9.04 7.60 -5.89
C TYR A 28 -8.20 8.68 -6.56
N ILE A 29 -6.88 8.71 -6.31
CA ILE A 29 -5.96 9.69 -6.90
C ILE A 29 -6.03 9.68 -8.44
N ASN A 30 -6.02 8.48 -9.04
CA ASN A 30 -6.03 8.33 -10.49
C ASN A 30 -7.35 8.78 -11.14
N ASN A 31 -8.43 8.87 -10.36
CA ASN A 31 -9.77 9.15 -10.87
C ASN A 31 -10.41 10.38 -10.22
N ILE A 32 -9.63 11.20 -9.50
CA ILE A 32 -10.16 12.30 -8.67
C ILE A 32 -11.07 13.24 -9.45
N SER A 33 -10.65 13.66 -10.65
CA SER A 33 -11.44 14.55 -11.51
C SER A 33 -12.78 13.92 -11.93
N GLY A 34 -12.79 12.62 -12.21
CA GLY A 34 -14.02 11.90 -12.56
C GLY A 34 -14.97 11.77 -11.36
N ILE A 35 -14.42 11.50 -10.18
CA ILE A 35 -15.17 11.41 -8.93
C ILE A 35 -15.80 12.76 -8.59
N GLU A 36 -15.04 13.85 -8.69
CA GLU A 36 -15.53 15.21 -8.45
C GLU A 36 -16.64 15.59 -9.42
N ILE A 37 -16.51 15.28 -10.72
CA ILE A 37 -17.57 15.53 -11.70
C ILE A 37 -18.86 14.80 -11.33
N ILE A 38 -18.77 13.53 -10.90
CA ILE A 38 -19.94 12.74 -10.50
C ILE A 38 -20.57 13.33 -9.23
N LEU A 39 -19.76 13.65 -8.21
CA LEU A 39 -20.23 14.25 -6.96
C LEU A 39 -20.89 15.61 -7.20
N HIS A 40 -20.31 16.45 -8.07
CA HIS A 40 -20.90 17.71 -8.49
C HIS A 40 -22.27 17.53 -9.14
N ARG A 41 -22.42 16.54 -10.05
CA ARG A 41 -23.70 16.24 -10.71
C ARG A 41 -24.76 15.76 -9.74
N LEU A 42 -24.36 15.00 -8.73
CA LEU A 42 -25.24 14.49 -7.68
C LEU A 42 -25.49 15.49 -6.54
N LYS A 43 -24.85 16.68 -6.59
CA LYS A 43 -24.92 17.72 -5.55
C LYS A 43 -24.41 17.28 -4.17
N HIS A 44 -23.49 16.33 -4.13
CA HIS A 44 -22.82 15.85 -2.91
C HIS A 44 -21.49 16.59 -2.68
N PHE A 45 -21.57 17.89 -2.45
CA PHE A 45 -20.38 18.74 -2.28
C PHE A 45 -19.66 18.49 -0.94
N ASP A 46 -20.39 18.02 0.05
CA ASP A 46 -19.90 17.63 1.38
C ASP A 46 -18.91 16.46 1.33
N LEU A 47 -18.94 15.67 0.26
CA LEU A 47 -18.04 14.54 0.04
C LEU A 47 -16.81 14.88 -0.80
N ILE A 48 -16.71 16.11 -1.32
CA ILE A 48 -15.55 16.57 -2.08
C ILE A 48 -14.47 16.98 -1.09
N LEU A 49 -13.33 16.30 -1.15
CA LEU A 49 -12.19 16.59 -0.29
C LEU A 49 -11.62 17.98 -0.61
N SER A 50 -11.25 18.71 0.44
CA SER A 50 -10.47 19.94 0.32
C SER A 50 -9.08 19.66 -0.22
N ALA A 51 -8.38 20.71 -0.68
CA ALA A 51 -7.00 20.59 -1.14
C ALA A 51 -6.07 20.02 -0.06
N ALA A 52 -6.29 20.36 1.21
CA ALA A 52 -5.50 19.84 2.33
C ALA A 52 -5.75 18.34 2.56
N GLU A 53 -7.01 17.90 2.50
CA GLU A 53 -7.36 16.47 2.63
C GLU A 53 -6.83 15.65 1.46
N ASN A 54 -6.88 16.19 0.24
CA ASN A 54 -6.26 15.58 -0.93
C ASN A 54 -4.75 15.41 -0.75
N GLN A 55 -4.06 16.44 -0.22
CA GLN A 55 -2.64 16.32 0.09
C GLN A 55 -2.37 15.19 1.11
N MET A 56 -3.19 15.07 2.15
CA MET A 56 -3.07 13.96 3.11
C MET A 56 -3.24 12.58 2.43
N VAL A 57 -4.12 12.48 1.43
CA VAL A 57 -4.28 11.23 0.66
C VAL A 57 -3.01 10.90 -0.13
N TYR A 58 -2.36 11.88 -0.76
CA TYR A 58 -1.06 11.67 -1.43
C TYR A 58 0.01 11.21 -0.45
N ASP A 59 0.12 11.87 0.70
CA ASP A 59 1.11 11.54 1.74
C ASP A 59 0.89 10.12 2.28
N LEU A 60 -0.38 9.73 2.49
CA LEU A 60 -0.74 8.37 2.90
C LEU A 60 -0.37 7.32 1.85
N VAL A 61 -0.59 7.60 0.57
CA VAL A 61 -0.21 6.69 -0.52
C VAL A 61 1.30 6.53 -0.59
N GLU A 62 2.06 7.60 -0.41
CA GLU A 62 3.52 7.52 -0.36
C GLU A 62 3.99 6.65 0.83
N PHE A 63 3.50 6.95 2.02
CA PHE A 63 3.84 6.21 3.24
C PHE A 63 3.50 4.71 3.11
N LEU A 64 2.28 4.40 2.68
CA LEU A 64 1.84 3.01 2.50
C LEU A 64 2.59 2.32 1.35
N GLY A 65 3.00 3.05 0.32
CA GLY A 65 3.85 2.52 -0.76
C GLY A 65 5.24 2.07 -0.30
N LEU A 66 5.80 2.74 0.71
CA LEU A 66 7.05 2.31 1.35
C LEU A 66 6.86 0.99 2.10
N LEU A 67 5.73 0.82 2.79
CA LEU A 67 5.37 -0.44 3.46
C LEU A 67 5.15 -1.57 2.46
N GLU A 68 4.50 -1.29 1.32
CA GLU A 68 4.32 -2.26 0.21
C GLU A 68 5.65 -2.77 -0.33
N SER A 69 6.56 -1.84 -0.60
CA SER A 69 7.90 -2.17 -1.10
C SER A 69 8.71 -2.97 -0.07
N THR A 70 8.68 -2.52 1.20
CA THR A 70 9.38 -3.17 2.32
C THR A 70 8.88 -4.59 2.54
N THR A 71 7.56 -4.77 2.60
CA THR A 71 6.96 -6.10 2.80
C THR A 71 7.18 -7.02 1.61
N THR A 72 7.26 -6.49 0.40
CA THR A 72 7.60 -7.28 -0.80
C THR A 72 9.05 -7.78 -0.74
N ILE A 73 10.01 -6.90 -0.40
CA ILE A 73 11.43 -7.27 -0.23
C ILE A 73 11.57 -8.32 0.88
N LEU A 74 10.96 -8.08 2.04
CA LEU A 74 11.02 -9.00 3.16
C LEU A 74 10.34 -10.34 2.84
N SER A 75 9.24 -10.35 2.09
CA SER A 75 8.52 -11.59 1.73
C SER A 75 9.21 -12.42 0.64
N ALA A 76 10.17 -11.83 -0.09
CA ALA A 76 10.97 -12.55 -1.09
C ALA A 76 11.98 -13.53 -0.44
N SER A 77 12.11 -13.55 0.89
CA SER A 77 13.06 -14.42 1.60
C SER A 77 12.59 -15.88 1.66
N LYS A 78 13.12 -16.71 0.77
CA LYS A 78 13.49 -18.10 1.14
C LYS A 78 15.00 -18.32 1.25
N SER A 79 15.87 -17.39 0.87
CA SER A 79 17.33 -17.65 0.86
C SER A 79 18.30 -16.51 1.20
N TYR A 80 17.90 -15.24 1.34
CA TYR A 80 18.90 -14.13 1.46
C TYR A 80 18.50 -13.02 2.45
N THR A 81 18.59 -13.30 3.75
CA THR A 81 18.26 -12.35 4.84
C THR A 81 19.12 -11.09 4.84
N THR A 82 20.42 -11.20 4.50
CA THR A 82 21.36 -10.07 4.41
C THR A 82 21.14 -9.19 3.19
N MET A 83 20.74 -9.78 2.06
CA MET A 83 20.43 -9.02 0.82
C MET A 83 19.17 -8.17 0.99
N ASN A 84 18.16 -8.68 1.71
CA ASN A 84 16.92 -7.96 1.98
C ASN A 84 17.15 -6.72 2.86
N LEU A 85 18.02 -6.83 3.87
CA LEU A 85 18.43 -5.69 4.70
C LEU A 85 19.19 -4.64 3.90
N TYR A 86 20.09 -5.05 3.01
CA TYR A 86 20.80 -4.14 2.10
C TYR A 86 19.85 -3.40 1.13
N LEU A 87 18.88 -4.11 0.53
CA LEU A 87 17.88 -3.51 -0.35
C LEU A 87 16.98 -2.51 0.38
N LEU A 88 16.61 -2.79 1.63
CA LEU A 88 15.86 -1.87 2.48
C LEU A 88 16.66 -0.60 2.78
N LEU A 89 17.92 -0.74 3.20
CA LEU A 89 18.80 0.40 3.47
C LEU A 89 19.04 1.25 2.23
N ARG A 90 19.15 0.62 1.04
CA ARG A 90 19.30 1.33 -0.23
C ARG A 90 18.03 2.09 -0.64
N MET A 91 16.85 1.51 -0.45
CA MET A 91 15.57 2.19 -0.70
C MET A 91 15.40 3.43 0.18
N ILE A 92 15.78 3.32 1.46
CA ILE A 92 15.74 4.43 2.42
C ILE A 92 16.76 5.50 2.04
N SER A 93 17.98 5.10 1.65
CA SER A 93 19.06 6.04 1.30
C SER A 93 18.91 6.71 -0.06
N SER A 94 18.11 6.16 -0.99
CA SER A 94 17.91 6.71 -2.33
C SER A 94 16.86 7.82 -2.40
N LYS A 95 16.13 8.07 -1.31
CA LYS A 95 15.07 9.09 -1.24
C LYS A 95 15.49 10.38 -0.49
N ASN A 96 16.69 10.41 0.08
CA ASN A 96 17.35 11.63 0.59
C ASN A 96 18.29 12.21 -0.47
#